data_AF-A0A7L2KZC5-F1
#
_entry.id   AF-A0A7L2KZC5-F1
#
_cell.length_a   1.000
_cell.length_b   1.000
_cell.length_c   1.000
_cell.angle_alpha   90.00
_cell.angle_beta   90.00
_cell.angle_gamma   90.00
#
_symmetry.space_group_name_H-M   'P 1'
#
loop_
_entity.id
_entity.type
_entity.pdbx_description
1 polymer ?
#
loop_
_entity_poly.entity_id
_entity_poly.type
_entity_poly.pdbx_seq_one_letter_code
_entity_poly.pdbx_strand_id
1 'polypeptide(L)'
;MAHLLGHRGCMESLRADLRDLQAAIADVGSRAGAVRFPSWKFPDKVSCELNIPLLLQRYRHSDSEPEFSQHAHVVLLELLIDRLLLLLQSFTGYAETVLGGRAVPPARGLGPCMSAGLTARTFWSTMLKLGAFCQQLRDQEKDCRWEIPTQQSTPPSAPQAEKYQEHLKCFLPDVLESGTAPEARSACPCPSVHVLGSSGSSQPRAGPRLAQSIHSVSTQTPESPLGSCDTCSSAQASLYEVGRAITSICQSQSIPSALSKFQEVLEDSTGRRNLSAKDMSYWASEQSKDLSRINKHLQGLLQQVNPLKAELQETGKQKKKLQKQVEDFSRKLQAERDTQAEQQRQAEQSLKAKDKEHSKVVARLEQDKDDLQRGTELLGHSGCVFTELSKSTLLEEIMTNMVARTQVLELEEKVQVLTGQRDSLEQELSAASMQLEKEKVCVESMSRHEESLQAKQRTLLQQLDSLDQEREELQASLAQAEEDKARLAEQLEQKQEQSGKQLQAQQLQANTSQLEEQAQELRERERLLVLFPDLHVPTETQLESSGNLTEDMERQLQANTLRIEVLQRENAQLQALLAKVKAAAEQGVLK
;
A
#
# COMPACT_ATOMS: atom_id res chain seq x y z
N MET A 1 -12.44 -15.59 39.75
CA MET A 1 -13.00 -15.87 38.41
C MET A 1 -13.45 -17.32 38.19
N ALA A 2 -12.91 -18.32 38.88
CA ALA A 2 -13.25 -19.74 38.66
C ALA A 2 -14.71 -20.13 38.98
N HIS A 3 -15.41 -19.36 39.81
CA HIS A 3 -16.77 -19.68 40.28
C HIS A 3 -17.87 -19.53 39.22
N LEU A 4 -17.59 -18.88 38.08
CA LEU A 4 -18.56 -18.66 36.99
C LEU A 4 -18.45 -19.69 35.87
N LEU A 5 -17.43 -20.55 35.90
CA LEU A 5 -17.21 -21.55 34.85
C LEU A 5 -18.26 -22.67 34.98
N GLY A 6 -19.08 -22.85 33.94
CA GLY A 6 -20.17 -23.83 33.94
C GLY A 6 -21.45 -23.32 34.60
N HIS A 7 -21.51 -22.05 35.02
CA HIS A 7 -22.70 -21.48 35.63
C HIS A 7 -23.84 -21.35 34.61
N ARG A 8 -25.04 -21.83 34.98
CA ARG A 8 -26.24 -21.87 34.13
C ARG A 8 -26.53 -20.55 33.41
N GLY A 9 -26.57 -19.44 34.14
CA GLY A 9 -26.88 -18.13 33.56
C GLY A 9 -25.85 -17.66 32.51
N CYS A 10 -24.57 -17.94 32.73
CA CYS A 10 -23.50 -17.59 31.79
C CYS A 10 -23.61 -18.43 30.51
N MET A 11 -23.84 -19.73 30.66
CA MET A 11 -24.02 -20.62 29.52
C MET A 11 -25.28 -20.28 28.72
N GLU A 12 -26.40 -19.95 29.37
CA GLU A 12 -27.63 -19.55 28.70
C GLU A 12 -27.47 -18.26 27.91
N SER A 13 -26.80 -17.25 28.49
CA SER A 13 -26.44 -16.01 27.78
C SER A 13 -25.58 -16.29 26.57
N LEU A 14 -24.49 -17.06 26.74
CA LEU A 14 -23.56 -17.37 25.65
C LEU A 14 -24.23 -18.12 24.50
N ARG A 15 -25.21 -18.99 24.80
CA ARG A 15 -26.02 -19.66 23.78
C ARG A 15 -26.97 -18.70 23.07
N ALA A 16 -27.46 -17.66 23.74
CA ALA A 16 -28.24 -16.61 23.09
C ALA A 16 -27.35 -15.82 22.13
N ASP A 17 -26.19 -15.36 22.59
CA ASP A 17 -25.20 -14.63 21.79
C ASP A 17 -24.78 -15.42 20.52
N LEU A 18 -24.58 -16.73 20.66
CA LEU A 18 -24.26 -17.62 19.54
C LEU A 18 -25.41 -17.75 18.51
N ARG A 19 -26.67 -17.70 18.96
CA ARG A 19 -27.81 -17.69 18.03
C ARG A 19 -27.89 -16.36 17.29
N ASP A 20 -27.69 -15.27 18.00
CA ASP A 20 -27.73 -13.92 17.42
C ASP A 20 -26.61 -13.73 16.40
N LEU A 21 -25.39 -14.17 16.73
CA LEU A 21 -24.27 -14.18 15.79
C LEU A 21 -24.55 -15.07 14.58
N GLN A 22 -25.12 -16.26 14.78
CA GLN A 22 -25.46 -17.13 13.65
C GLN A 22 -26.53 -16.51 12.75
N ALA A 23 -27.50 -15.78 13.30
CA ALA A 23 -28.49 -15.03 12.54
C ALA A 23 -27.84 -13.88 11.73
N ALA A 24 -26.92 -13.14 12.35
CA ALA A 24 -26.16 -12.08 11.67
C ALA A 24 -25.29 -12.64 10.52
N ILE A 25 -24.61 -13.77 10.74
CA ILE A 25 -23.83 -14.46 9.71
C ILE A 25 -24.73 -14.92 8.56
N ALA A 26 -25.94 -15.40 8.85
CA ALA A 26 -26.89 -15.79 7.81
C ALA A 26 -27.36 -14.58 6.98
N ASP A 27 -27.67 -13.44 7.60
CA ASP A 27 -28.04 -12.21 6.87
C ASP A 27 -26.88 -11.72 6.00
N VAL A 28 -25.66 -11.63 6.55
CA VAL A 28 -24.46 -11.24 5.78
C VAL A 28 -24.19 -12.22 4.64
N GLY A 29 -24.24 -13.52 4.92
CA GLY A 29 -24.04 -14.58 3.93
C GLY A 29 -25.08 -14.55 2.80
N SER A 30 -26.32 -14.14 3.07
CA SER A 30 -27.34 -14.00 2.04
C SER A 30 -27.04 -12.90 1.01
N ARG A 31 -26.26 -11.89 1.40
CA ARG A 31 -25.91 -10.73 0.57
C ARG A 31 -24.52 -10.85 -0.06
N ALA A 32 -23.57 -11.39 0.70
CA ALA A 32 -22.16 -11.49 0.30
C ALA A 32 -21.79 -12.84 -0.33
N GLY A 33 -22.63 -13.87 -0.18
CA GLY A 33 -22.29 -15.25 -0.46
C GLY A 33 -21.55 -15.91 0.71
N ALA A 34 -21.69 -17.24 0.82
CA ALA A 34 -21.06 -18.00 1.91
C ALA A 34 -19.55 -18.16 1.68
N VAL A 35 -18.74 -17.72 2.64
CA VAL A 35 -17.28 -17.90 2.56
C VAL A 35 -16.87 -19.18 3.28
N ARG A 36 -15.97 -19.94 2.65
CA ARG A 36 -15.52 -21.25 3.14
C ARG A 36 -14.15 -21.14 3.80
N PHE A 37 -14.15 -21.13 5.13
CA PHE A 37 -12.95 -21.22 5.94
C PHE A 37 -13.04 -22.40 6.92
N PRO A 38 -11.91 -23.02 7.30
CA PRO A 38 -11.87 -24.01 8.38
C PRO A 38 -12.45 -23.43 9.67
N SER A 39 -13.19 -24.23 10.44
CA SER A 39 -13.66 -23.80 11.76
C SER A 39 -12.50 -23.69 12.75
N TRP A 40 -12.50 -22.62 13.53
CA TRP A 40 -11.61 -22.43 14.66
C TRP A 40 -11.79 -23.52 15.71
N LYS A 41 -13.05 -23.90 16.03
CA LYS A 41 -13.34 -24.91 17.06
C LYS A 41 -13.23 -26.35 16.52
N PHE A 42 -13.59 -26.57 15.26
CA PHE A 42 -13.58 -27.88 14.61
C PHE A 42 -12.74 -27.80 13.32
N PRO A 43 -11.39 -27.82 13.40
CA PRO A 43 -10.51 -27.59 12.24
C PRO A 43 -10.72 -28.57 11.09
N ASP A 44 -11.30 -29.74 11.37
CA ASP A 44 -11.71 -30.77 10.42
C ASP A 44 -12.96 -30.41 9.61
N LYS A 45 -13.65 -29.31 9.95
CA LYS A 45 -14.91 -28.88 9.36
C LYS A 45 -14.82 -27.48 8.79
N VAL A 46 -15.70 -27.19 7.83
CA VAL A 46 -15.89 -25.84 7.32
C VAL A 46 -16.78 -25.05 8.28
N SER A 47 -16.34 -23.86 8.66
CA SER A 47 -17.00 -22.98 9.63
C SER A 47 -18.43 -22.61 9.21
N CYS A 48 -18.66 -22.28 7.94
CA CYS A 48 -20.01 -21.94 7.46
C CYS A 48 -20.98 -23.14 7.37
N GLU A 49 -20.48 -24.38 7.47
CA GLU A 49 -21.27 -25.62 7.36
C GLU A 49 -21.62 -26.23 8.74
N LEU A 50 -21.20 -25.58 9.84
CA LEU A 50 -21.52 -26.06 11.18
C LEU A 50 -23.02 -25.94 11.50
N ASN A 51 -23.62 -27.05 11.95
CA ASN A 51 -24.98 -27.06 12.46
C ASN A 51 -25.04 -26.48 13.89
N ILE A 52 -25.12 -25.16 13.98
CA ILE A 52 -25.17 -24.43 15.26
C ILE A 52 -26.36 -24.86 16.14
N PRO A 53 -27.60 -25.03 15.64
CA PRO A 53 -28.70 -25.50 16.47
C PRO A 53 -28.41 -26.84 17.16
N LEU A 54 -27.82 -27.79 16.44
CA LEU A 54 -27.44 -29.10 16.99
C LEU A 54 -26.32 -28.97 18.02
N LEU A 55 -25.29 -28.16 17.76
CA LEU A 55 -24.18 -27.92 18.70
C LEU A 55 -24.69 -27.24 19.99
N LEU A 56 -25.55 -26.24 19.86
CA LEU A 56 -26.20 -25.62 21.00
C LEU A 56 -27.09 -26.62 21.73
N GLN A 57 -27.76 -27.56 21.06
CA GLN A 57 -28.52 -28.59 21.78
C GLN A 57 -27.61 -29.54 22.56
N ARG A 58 -26.46 -29.92 21.97
CA ARG A 58 -25.48 -30.82 22.57
C ARG A 58 -24.79 -30.23 23.80
N TYR A 59 -24.43 -28.95 23.77
CA TYR A 59 -23.70 -28.28 24.86
C TYR A 59 -24.64 -27.46 25.76
N ARG A 60 -25.62 -28.14 26.38
CA ARG A 60 -26.55 -27.57 27.39
C ARG A 60 -25.96 -27.63 28.79
N HIS A 61 -26.44 -26.73 29.65
CA HIS A 61 -26.17 -26.85 31.09
C HIS A 61 -26.78 -28.16 31.62
N SER A 62 -26.03 -28.85 32.47
CA SER A 62 -26.46 -30.04 33.20
C SER A 62 -26.23 -29.81 34.69
N ASP A 63 -27.30 -29.85 35.48
CA ASP A 63 -27.23 -29.76 36.94
C ASP A 63 -26.61 -31.03 37.57
N SER A 64 -26.68 -32.17 36.87
CA SER A 64 -26.16 -33.46 37.36
C SER A 64 -24.67 -33.67 37.06
N GLU A 65 -24.09 -32.91 36.13
CA GLU A 65 -22.71 -33.09 35.67
C GLU A 65 -21.97 -31.74 35.56
N PRO A 66 -21.37 -31.25 36.67
CA PRO A 66 -20.71 -29.95 36.68
C PRO A 66 -19.48 -29.89 35.78
N GLU A 67 -18.72 -30.97 35.63
CA GLU A 67 -17.56 -31.06 34.73
C GLU A 67 -17.97 -30.96 33.26
N PHE A 68 -19.09 -31.60 32.89
CA PHE A 68 -19.66 -31.46 31.56
C PHE A 68 -20.10 -30.02 31.29
N SER A 69 -20.76 -29.37 32.26
CA SER A 69 -21.18 -27.97 32.14
C SER A 69 -19.98 -27.03 31.99
N GLN A 70 -18.88 -27.26 32.71
CA GLN A 70 -17.64 -26.51 32.54
C GLN A 70 -17.03 -26.71 31.15
N HIS A 71 -16.95 -27.96 30.68
CA HIS A 71 -16.46 -28.27 29.33
C HIS A 71 -17.34 -27.64 28.25
N ALA A 72 -18.66 -27.79 28.36
CA ALA A 72 -19.63 -27.21 27.45
C ALA A 72 -19.52 -25.67 27.42
N HIS A 73 -19.28 -25.02 28.57
CA HIS A 73 -19.06 -23.58 28.63
C HIS A 73 -17.83 -23.15 27.81
N VAL A 74 -16.71 -23.86 27.96
CA VAL A 74 -15.49 -23.60 27.16
C VAL A 74 -15.74 -23.84 25.67
N VAL A 75 -16.42 -24.93 25.30
CA VAL A 75 -16.73 -25.21 23.89
C VAL A 75 -17.62 -24.12 23.28
N LEU A 76 -18.59 -23.60 24.02
CA LEU A 76 -19.42 -22.49 23.56
C LEU A 76 -18.60 -21.19 23.40
N LEU A 77 -17.61 -20.92 24.25
CA LEU A 77 -16.72 -19.76 24.12
C LEU A 77 -15.85 -19.87 22.85
N GLU A 78 -15.27 -21.05 22.61
CA GLU A 78 -14.51 -21.34 21.39
C GLU A 78 -15.40 -21.24 20.14
N LEU A 79 -16.66 -21.67 20.23
CA LEU A 79 -17.63 -21.52 19.15
C LEU A 79 -17.99 -20.04 18.92
N LEU A 80 -17.99 -19.21 19.96
CA LEU A 80 -18.23 -17.77 19.83
C LEU A 80 -17.10 -17.12 19.01
N ILE A 81 -15.85 -17.46 19.33
CA ILE A 81 -14.67 -17.01 18.58
C ILE A 81 -14.78 -17.45 17.12
N ASP A 82 -15.10 -18.72 16.89
CA ASP A 82 -15.29 -19.28 15.56
C ASP A 82 -16.35 -18.54 14.73
N ARG A 83 -17.49 -18.18 15.35
CA ARG A 83 -18.55 -17.38 14.69
C ARG A 83 -18.09 -15.96 14.40
N LEU A 84 -17.43 -15.29 15.34
CA LEU A 84 -16.90 -13.93 15.15
C LEU A 84 -15.85 -13.88 14.02
N LEU A 85 -14.96 -14.87 13.95
CA LEU A 85 -13.97 -14.97 12.88
C LEU A 85 -14.64 -15.17 11.53
N LEU A 86 -15.64 -16.07 11.43
CA LEU A 86 -16.39 -16.27 10.20
C LEU A 86 -17.11 -14.99 9.74
N LEU A 87 -17.63 -14.19 10.68
CA LEU A 87 -18.28 -12.92 10.39
C LEU A 87 -17.29 -11.91 9.79
N LEU A 88 -16.12 -11.72 10.44
CA LEU A 88 -15.05 -10.83 9.93
C LEU A 88 -14.58 -11.26 8.54
N GLN A 89 -14.41 -12.57 8.34
CA GLN A 89 -14.02 -13.16 7.07
C GLN A 89 -15.06 -12.95 5.98
N SER A 90 -16.35 -13.04 6.32
CA SER A 90 -17.46 -12.79 5.40
C SER A 90 -17.46 -11.34 4.94
N PHE A 91 -17.29 -10.38 5.85
CA PHE A 91 -17.15 -8.96 5.49
C PHE A 91 -15.90 -8.68 4.66
N THR A 92 -14.80 -9.38 4.94
CA THR A 92 -13.54 -9.22 4.20
C THR A 92 -13.71 -9.69 2.75
N GLY A 93 -14.28 -10.87 2.54
CA GLY A 93 -14.56 -11.39 1.19
C GLY A 93 -15.55 -10.51 0.41
N TYR A 94 -16.56 -9.96 1.08
CA TYR A 94 -17.47 -8.99 0.48
C TYR A 94 -16.73 -7.72 0.03
N ALA A 95 -15.95 -7.12 0.94
CA ALA A 95 -15.22 -5.89 0.66
C ALA A 95 -14.19 -6.07 -0.47
N GLU A 96 -13.51 -7.21 -0.53
CA GLU A 96 -12.61 -7.56 -1.63
C GLU A 96 -13.35 -7.67 -2.96
N THR A 97 -14.55 -8.26 -2.96
CA THR A 97 -15.41 -8.36 -4.15
C THR A 97 -15.84 -6.97 -4.65
N VAL A 98 -16.14 -6.04 -3.74
CA VAL A 98 -16.50 -4.66 -4.09
C VAL A 98 -15.29 -3.87 -4.62
N LEU A 99 -14.11 -4.07 -4.03
CA LEU A 99 -12.88 -3.39 -4.42
C LEU A 99 -12.30 -3.87 -5.75
N GLY A 100 -12.40 -5.17 -6.03
CA GLY A 100 -11.86 -5.80 -7.24
C GLY A 100 -12.97 -6.27 -8.14
N GLY A 101 -13.64 -5.35 -8.85
CA GLY A 101 -14.79 -5.63 -9.71
C GLY A 101 -14.53 -6.63 -10.85
N ARG A 102 -14.39 -7.93 -10.53
CA ARG A 102 -14.72 -9.16 -11.27
C ARG A 102 -14.20 -10.39 -10.48
N ALA A 103 -15.12 -11.35 -10.26
CA ALA A 103 -14.98 -12.73 -9.80
C ALA A 103 -13.59 -13.21 -9.29
N VAL A 104 -13.52 -13.48 -7.98
CA VAL A 104 -12.42 -14.20 -7.33
C VAL A 104 -12.41 -15.67 -7.82
N PRO A 105 -11.26 -16.25 -8.21
CA PRO A 105 -11.14 -17.69 -8.45
C PRO A 105 -11.35 -18.48 -7.14
N PRO A 106 -11.76 -19.75 -7.17
CA PRO A 106 -11.97 -20.51 -5.94
C PRO A 106 -10.67 -20.56 -5.14
N ALA A 107 -10.75 -20.18 -3.86
CA ALA A 107 -9.62 -20.11 -2.95
C ALA A 107 -8.85 -21.44 -2.96
N ARG A 108 -7.61 -21.38 -3.46
CA ARG A 108 -6.59 -22.43 -3.26
C ARG A 108 -6.50 -22.68 -1.76
N GLY A 109 -6.58 -23.95 -1.36
CA GLY A 109 -6.71 -24.37 0.04
C GLY A 109 -5.78 -23.62 0.98
N LEU A 110 -6.38 -22.82 1.88
CA LEU A 110 -5.65 -22.18 2.97
C LEU A 110 -5.11 -23.26 3.91
N GLY A 111 -3.81 -23.17 4.21
CA GLY A 111 -3.13 -24.05 5.15
C GLY A 111 -3.68 -23.99 6.59
N PRO A 112 -3.21 -24.87 7.49
CA PRO A 112 -3.98 -25.34 8.65
C PRO A 112 -4.12 -24.38 9.85
N CYS A 113 -3.79 -23.10 9.73
CA CYS A 113 -3.69 -22.22 10.90
C CYS A 113 -4.48 -20.93 10.71
N MET A 114 -5.73 -20.93 11.16
CA MET A 114 -6.56 -19.73 11.27
C MET A 114 -6.03 -18.88 12.44
N SER A 115 -5.27 -17.83 12.15
CA SER A 115 -4.86 -16.86 13.18
C SER A 115 -5.95 -15.80 13.37
N ALA A 116 -6.46 -15.66 14.59
CA ALA A 116 -7.43 -14.62 14.93
C ALA A 116 -6.85 -13.20 14.70
N GLY A 117 -5.57 -13.00 15.06
CA GLY A 117 -4.89 -11.72 14.86
C GLY A 117 -4.70 -11.38 13.39
N LEU A 118 -4.33 -12.35 12.55
CA LEU A 118 -4.21 -12.14 11.11
C LEU A 118 -5.58 -11.85 10.49
N THR A 119 -6.61 -12.60 10.87
CA THR A 119 -7.98 -12.41 10.38
C THR A 119 -8.49 -10.99 10.70
N ALA A 120 -8.31 -10.53 11.93
CA ALA A 120 -8.70 -9.18 12.35
C ALA A 120 -7.89 -8.10 11.60
N ARG A 121 -6.57 -8.28 11.44
CA ARG A 121 -5.71 -7.34 10.70
C ARG A 121 -6.12 -7.24 9.23
N THR A 122 -6.36 -8.38 8.58
CA THR A 122 -6.80 -8.43 7.17
C THR A 122 -8.15 -7.75 7.03
N PHE A 123 -9.12 -8.05 7.89
CA PHE A 123 -10.42 -7.40 7.91
C PHE A 123 -10.29 -5.87 8.00
N TRP A 124 -9.57 -5.34 9.00
CA TRP A 124 -9.44 -3.90 9.17
C TRP A 124 -8.69 -3.24 8.01
N SER A 125 -7.64 -3.88 7.48
CA SER A 125 -6.93 -3.37 6.31
C SER A 125 -7.85 -3.27 5.09
N THR A 126 -8.66 -4.29 4.85
CA THR A 126 -9.62 -4.33 3.73
C THR A 126 -10.74 -3.31 3.93
N MET A 127 -11.27 -3.16 5.15
CA MET A 127 -12.29 -2.14 5.46
C MET A 127 -11.77 -0.71 5.26
N LEU A 128 -10.50 -0.43 5.60
CA LEU A 128 -9.87 0.87 5.34
C LEU A 128 -9.75 1.15 3.84
N LYS A 129 -9.35 0.15 3.05
CA LYS A 129 -9.31 0.26 1.57
C LYS A 129 -10.69 0.52 0.99
N LEU A 130 -11.71 -0.20 1.47
CA LEU A 130 -13.09 0.00 1.07
C LEU A 130 -13.60 1.41 1.44
N GLY A 131 -13.25 1.90 2.63
CA GLY A 131 -13.55 3.26 3.06
C GLY A 131 -12.94 4.32 2.14
N ALA A 132 -11.67 4.16 1.77
CA ALA A 132 -10.98 5.05 0.83
C ALA A 132 -11.62 5.02 -0.56
N PHE A 133 -11.98 3.82 -1.05
CA PHE A 133 -12.67 3.64 -2.33
C PHE A 133 -14.05 4.32 -2.35
N CYS A 134 -14.85 4.15 -1.30
CA CYS A 134 -16.15 4.82 -1.16
C CYS A 134 -15.99 6.35 -1.08
N GLN A 135 -14.90 6.85 -0.49
CA GLN A 135 -14.63 8.28 -0.43
C GLN A 135 -14.27 8.84 -1.81
N GLN A 136 -13.42 8.14 -2.57
CA GLN A 136 -13.10 8.47 -3.95
C GLN A 136 -14.34 8.50 -4.85
N LEU A 137 -15.25 7.53 -4.72
CA LEU A 137 -16.51 7.52 -5.48
C LEU A 137 -17.42 8.70 -5.14
N ARG A 138 -17.52 9.12 -3.87
CA ARG A 138 -18.31 10.30 -3.48
C ARG A 138 -17.73 11.60 -4.00
N ASP A 139 -16.41 11.71 -4.08
CA ASP A 139 -15.77 12.92 -4.58
C ASP A 139 -15.85 12.97 -6.12
N GLN A 140 -15.81 11.82 -6.79
CA GLN A 140 -16.12 11.70 -8.22
C GLN A 140 -17.59 12.02 -8.54
N GLU A 141 -18.54 11.60 -7.69
CA GLU A 141 -19.97 11.93 -7.85
C GLU A 141 -20.22 13.43 -7.69
N LYS A 142 -19.51 14.12 -6.77
CA LYS A 142 -19.56 15.57 -6.64
C LYS A 142 -18.97 16.29 -7.86
N ASP A 143 -17.89 15.78 -8.42
CA ASP A 143 -17.29 16.33 -9.65
C ASP A 143 -18.21 16.13 -10.87
N CYS A 144 -18.84 14.96 -11.03
CA CYS A 144 -19.82 14.73 -12.10
C CYS A 144 -21.11 15.55 -11.92
N ARG A 145 -21.49 15.87 -10.67
CA ARG A 145 -22.63 16.78 -10.37
C ARG A 145 -22.37 18.22 -10.80
N TRP A 146 -21.11 18.62 -10.97
CA TRP A 146 -20.74 19.94 -11.52
C TRP A 146 -20.76 19.99 -13.06
N GLU A 147 -20.92 18.86 -13.76
CA GLU A 147 -20.95 18.80 -15.23
C GLU A 147 -22.36 18.67 -15.84
N ILE A 148 -23.44 18.79 -15.05
CA ILE A 148 -24.81 18.93 -15.58
C ILE A 148 -25.22 20.41 -15.53
N PRO A 149 -25.32 21.14 -16.67
CA PRO A 149 -25.81 22.52 -16.68
C PRO A 149 -27.32 22.52 -16.45
N THR A 150 -27.74 22.75 -15.21
CA THR A 150 -29.14 23.10 -14.95
C THR A 150 -29.27 24.61 -15.03
N GLN A 151 -30.03 25.05 -16.03
CA GLN A 151 -30.48 26.42 -16.19
C GLN A 151 -31.10 26.95 -14.89
N GLN A 152 -30.81 28.21 -14.60
CA GLN A 152 -31.31 28.97 -13.46
C GLN A 152 -32.83 28.87 -13.29
N SER A 153 -33.28 28.70 -12.05
CA SER A 153 -34.54 29.28 -11.56
C SER A 153 -34.47 29.49 -10.04
N THR A 154 -34.75 30.72 -9.65
CA THR A 154 -34.68 31.38 -8.33
C THR A 154 -35.65 30.77 -7.28
N PRO A 155 -35.37 30.85 -5.95
CA PRO A 155 -36.20 30.25 -4.90
C PRO A 155 -37.42 31.10 -4.54
N PRO A 156 -38.40 30.52 -3.81
CA PRO A 156 -38.64 31.07 -2.47
C PRO A 156 -39.04 30.07 -1.37
N SER A 157 -38.58 30.41 -0.16
CA SER A 157 -39.25 30.28 1.15
C SER A 157 -39.69 28.90 1.68
N ALA A 158 -39.10 28.55 2.83
CA ALA A 158 -39.61 27.52 3.76
C ALA A 158 -40.96 27.94 4.39
N PRO A 159 -41.77 26.97 4.88
CA PRO A 159 -41.57 26.50 6.25
C PRO A 159 -41.77 24.99 6.50
N GLN A 160 -40.95 24.49 7.43
CA GLN A 160 -41.11 23.46 8.48
C GLN A 160 -41.80 22.09 8.24
N ALA A 161 -41.04 21.08 8.70
CA ALA A 161 -41.41 19.83 9.38
C ALA A 161 -42.10 18.70 8.58
N GLU A 162 -41.40 17.57 8.38
CA GLU A 162 -41.67 16.28 9.03
C GLU A 162 -40.69 15.20 8.52
N LYS A 163 -40.31 14.27 9.41
CA LYS A 163 -39.55 13.05 9.12
C LYS A 163 -40.26 12.24 8.02
N TYR A 164 -39.52 11.58 7.13
CA TYR A 164 -39.59 10.12 6.90
C TYR A 164 -38.43 9.67 6.01
N GLN A 165 -38.07 8.41 6.20
CA GLN A 165 -36.92 7.66 5.74
C GLN A 165 -37.15 7.08 4.32
N GLU A 166 -36.09 6.53 3.70
CA GLU A 166 -36.05 5.77 2.42
C GLU A 166 -35.84 6.64 1.16
N HIS A 167 -34.94 6.39 0.20
CA HIS A 167 -34.27 5.17 -0.27
C HIS A 167 -32.86 5.51 -0.81
N LEU A 168 -31.81 4.81 -0.37
CA LEU A 168 -30.56 4.71 -1.14
C LEU A 168 -30.62 3.43 -1.99
N LYS A 169 -30.89 3.58 -3.28
CA LYS A 169 -30.69 2.52 -4.28
C LYS A 169 -29.20 2.38 -4.54
N CYS A 170 -28.61 1.31 -4.02
CA CYS A 170 -27.33 0.80 -4.48
C CYS A 170 -27.48 0.32 -5.94
N PHE A 171 -26.68 0.87 -6.86
CA PHE A 171 -26.58 0.34 -8.21
C PHE A 171 -25.60 -0.84 -8.21
N LEU A 172 -26.12 -2.05 -8.39
CA LEU A 172 -25.37 -3.22 -8.88
C LEU A 172 -25.27 -3.14 -10.42
N PRO A 173 -24.19 -3.62 -11.05
CA PRO A 173 -24.13 -3.73 -12.51
C PRO A 173 -24.85 -4.99 -12.96
N ASP A 174 -25.84 -4.83 -13.82
CA ASP A 174 -26.56 -5.92 -14.45
C ASP A 174 -25.80 -6.48 -15.67
N VAL A 175 -26.04 -7.75 -15.92
CA VAL A 175 -25.35 -8.64 -16.86
C VAL A 175 -25.96 -8.55 -18.28
N LEU A 176 -25.10 -8.72 -19.30
CA LEU A 176 -25.32 -9.06 -20.73
C LEU A 176 -26.68 -8.78 -21.39
N GLU A 177 -26.67 -8.15 -22.58
CA GLU A 177 -27.15 -8.82 -23.81
C GLU A 177 -26.67 -8.16 -25.13
N SER A 178 -26.93 -8.84 -26.24
CA SER A 178 -26.16 -8.93 -27.48
C SER A 178 -26.87 -8.32 -28.70
N GLY A 179 -26.11 -7.98 -29.76
CA GLY A 179 -26.56 -7.69 -31.14
C GLY A 179 -26.97 -6.23 -31.41
N THR A 180 -26.73 -5.58 -32.55
CA THR A 180 -26.35 -6.00 -33.92
C THR A 180 -25.83 -4.75 -34.66
N ALA A 181 -24.89 -4.89 -35.60
CA ALA A 181 -24.49 -3.83 -36.55
C ALA A 181 -25.61 -3.54 -37.58
N PRO A 182 -25.59 -2.43 -38.37
CA PRO A 182 -24.68 -2.35 -39.53
C PRO A 182 -24.13 -0.94 -39.93
N GLU A 183 -23.01 -1.01 -40.66
CA GLU A 183 -22.54 -0.21 -41.82
C GLU A 183 -22.46 1.34 -41.83
N ALA A 184 -21.19 1.79 -41.87
CA ALA A 184 -20.54 2.65 -42.86
C ALA A 184 -21.27 3.88 -43.44
N ARG A 185 -20.66 5.08 -43.27
CA ARG A 185 -20.18 5.93 -44.38
C ARG A 185 -19.28 7.09 -43.92
N SER A 186 -18.29 7.33 -44.77
CA SER A 186 -17.26 8.37 -44.82
C SER A 186 -17.80 9.80 -44.77
N ALA A 187 -17.08 10.70 -44.06
CA ALA A 187 -16.50 11.96 -44.58
C ALA A 187 -16.32 13.02 -43.47
N CYS A 188 -15.08 13.46 -43.26
CA CYS A 188 -14.75 14.72 -42.57
C CYS A 188 -15.29 15.92 -43.37
N PRO A 189 -15.61 17.05 -42.71
CA PRO A 189 -14.67 18.18 -42.79
C PRO A 189 -14.58 19.05 -41.52
N CYS A 190 -13.37 19.51 -41.21
CA CYS A 190 -13.12 20.62 -40.28
C CYS A 190 -13.41 21.96 -40.97
N PRO A 191 -13.88 22.98 -40.22
CA PRO A 191 -13.60 24.37 -40.55
C PRO A 191 -12.76 25.06 -39.47
N SER A 192 -11.76 25.80 -39.96
CA SER A 192 -10.79 26.58 -39.19
C SER A 192 -11.40 27.83 -38.54
N VAL A 193 -10.81 28.18 -37.41
CA VAL A 193 -11.14 29.27 -36.49
C VAL A 193 -10.81 30.64 -37.10
N HIS A 194 -11.75 31.59 -37.01
CA HIS A 194 -11.48 33.03 -37.13
C HIS A 194 -11.26 33.63 -35.74
N VAL A 195 -10.18 34.41 -35.60
CA VAL A 195 -9.80 35.19 -34.41
C VAL A 195 -10.00 36.68 -34.69
N LEU A 196 -10.72 37.35 -33.81
CA LEU A 196 -10.68 38.79 -33.48
C LEU A 196 -11.10 38.88 -32.01
N GLY A 197 -10.50 39.62 -31.09
CA GLY A 197 -9.34 40.51 -31.08
C GLY A 197 -9.24 41.08 -29.65
N SER A 198 -8.12 41.72 -29.29
CA SER A 198 -8.13 42.92 -28.43
C SER A 198 -6.74 43.55 -28.35
N SER A 199 -6.76 44.85 -28.07
CA SER A 199 -5.75 45.88 -28.34
C SER A 199 -5.04 46.35 -27.06
N GLY A 200 -3.86 46.99 -27.20
CA GLY A 200 -3.34 47.89 -26.16
C GLY A 200 -1.82 48.19 -26.15
N SER A 201 -1.44 49.34 -26.77
CA SER A 201 -0.37 50.32 -26.40
C SER A 201 1.10 49.85 -26.28
N SER A 202 2.17 50.51 -26.75
CA SER A 202 2.49 51.92 -27.06
C SER A 202 3.71 52.05 -28.01
N GLN A 203 3.72 53.13 -28.81
CA GLN A 203 4.69 53.66 -29.80
C GLN A 203 6.11 54.04 -29.25
N PRO A 204 7.14 54.51 -30.06
CA PRO A 204 7.05 55.18 -31.38
C PRO A 204 8.08 54.82 -32.50
N ARG A 205 7.51 54.71 -33.71
CA ARG A 205 7.87 55.30 -35.03
C ARG A 205 9.32 55.76 -35.34
N ALA A 206 9.92 55.11 -36.35
CA ALA A 206 10.66 55.76 -37.43
C ALA A 206 10.38 55.02 -38.77
N GLY A 207 10.20 55.78 -39.86
CA GLY A 207 9.62 55.35 -41.13
C GLY A 207 10.52 54.52 -42.08
N PRO A 208 9.99 54.16 -43.26
CA PRO A 208 10.32 52.94 -43.98
C PRO A 208 11.41 53.12 -45.03
N ARG A 209 12.24 52.09 -45.24
CA ARG A 209 12.94 51.88 -46.51
C ARG A 209 12.42 50.61 -47.17
N LEU A 210 11.69 50.85 -48.25
CA LEU A 210 11.31 49.91 -49.28
C LEU A 210 12.58 49.26 -49.84
N ALA A 211 12.84 48.00 -49.49
CA ALA A 211 13.84 47.19 -50.18
C ALA A 211 13.10 46.34 -51.22
N GLN A 212 13.49 46.58 -52.47
CA GLN A 212 12.89 46.06 -53.69
C GLN A 212 12.86 44.53 -53.71
N SER A 213 11.74 44.00 -54.21
CA SER A 213 11.62 42.67 -54.78
C SER A 213 12.71 42.47 -55.83
N ILE A 214 13.77 41.74 -55.47
CA ILE A 214 14.72 41.22 -56.45
C ILE A 214 14.19 39.87 -56.92
N HIS A 215 13.86 39.84 -58.20
CA HIS A 215 13.43 38.70 -58.98
C HIS A 215 14.24 37.43 -58.68
N SER A 216 13.52 36.30 -58.57
CA SER A 216 14.09 34.97 -58.62
C SER A 216 14.72 34.72 -60.00
N VAL A 217 16.04 34.79 -60.09
CA VAL A 217 16.78 34.31 -61.25
C VAL A 217 16.94 32.80 -61.08
N SER A 218 16.24 32.03 -61.92
CA SER A 218 16.47 30.59 -62.07
C SER A 218 17.72 30.39 -62.93
N THR A 219 18.87 30.16 -62.30
CA THR A 219 20.05 29.58 -62.99
C THR A 219 19.97 28.07 -62.86
N GLN A 220 19.48 27.40 -63.90
CA GLN A 220 19.76 25.99 -64.11
C GLN A 220 21.19 25.86 -64.63
N THR A 221 22.11 25.41 -63.78
CA THR A 221 23.32 24.70 -64.18
C THR A 221 23.10 23.22 -63.89
N PRO A 222 23.26 22.31 -64.86
CA PRO A 222 23.30 20.90 -64.57
C PRO A 222 24.66 20.57 -63.93
N GLU A 223 24.62 19.70 -62.93
CA GLU A 223 25.79 19.08 -62.26
C GLU A 223 26.53 19.93 -61.21
N SER A 224 25.91 20.04 -60.03
CA SER A 224 26.63 20.11 -58.76
C SER A 224 25.87 19.27 -57.73
N PRO A 225 26.52 18.43 -56.93
CA PRO A 225 25.82 17.58 -55.98
C PRO A 225 25.07 18.49 -55.00
N LEU A 226 23.75 18.30 -54.90
CA LEU A 226 22.84 19.02 -54.02
C LEU A 226 23.19 18.73 -52.54
N GLY A 227 24.26 19.35 -52.04
CA GLY A 227 24.57 19.42 -50.63
C GLY A 227 23.67 20.45 -49.94
N SER A 228 23.21 20.14 -48.73
CA SER A 228 22.55 21.13 -47.88
C SER A 228 23.52 22.26 -47.53
N CYS A 229 23.02 23.49 -47.52
CA CYS A 229 23.80 24.65 -47.08
C CYS A 229 24.25 24.49 -45.61
N ASP A 230 25.41 25.04 -45.21
CA ASP A 230 25.93 24.87 -43.84
C ASP A 230 24.95 25.35 -42.75
N THR A 231 24.24 26.44 -43.01
CA THR A 231 23.19 26.95 -42.10
C THR A 231 22.00 26.00 -42.01
N CYS A 232 21.62 25.36 -43.12
CA CYS A 232 20.57 24.34 -43.19
C CYS A 232 20.99 23.10 -42.39
N SER A 233 22.22 22.63 -42.57
CA SER A 233 22.80 21.48 -41.87
C SER A 233 22.89 21.73 -40.36
N SER A 234 23.32 22.92 -39.94
CA SER A 234 23.36 23.34 -38.55
C SER A 234 21.96 23.41 -37.92
N ALA A 235 20.98 24.00 -38.60
CA ALA A 235 19.61 24.06 -38.12
C ALA A 235 18.96 22.68 -37.98
N GLN A 236 19.24 21.76 -38.91
CA GLN A 236 18.77 20.37 -38.81
C GLN A 236 19.46 19.62 -37.66
N ALA A 237 20.76 19.84 -37.43
CA ALA A 237 21.46 19.25 -36.29
C ALA A 237 20.87 19.69 -34.94
N SER A 238 20.57 20.98 -34.78
CA SER A 238 19.87 21.50 -33.59
C SER A 238 18.47 20.90 -33.44
N LEU A 239 17.75 20.68 -34.54
CA LEU A 239 16.44 20.04 -34.52
C LEU A 239 16.51 18.58 -34.03
N TYR A 240 17.51 17.82 -34.48
CA TYR A 240 17.77 16.46 -33.99
C TYR A 240 18.13 16.44 -32.50
N GLU A 241 18.92 17.40 -32.03
CA GLU A 241 19.27 17.52 -30.61
C GLU A 241 18.05 17.80 -29.74
N VAL A 242 17.24 18.81 -30.10
CA VAL A 242 16.00 19.12 -29.39
C VAL A 242 15.01 17.95 -29.45
N GLY A 243 14.92 17.28 -30.61
CA GLY A 243 14.07 16.10 -30.75
C GLY A 243 14.49 14.95 -29.85
N ARG A 244 15.79 14.63 -29.77
CA ARG A 244 16.31 13.62 -28.83
C ARG A 244 16.02 13.97 -27.37
N ALA A 245 16.15 15.25 -27.00
CA ALA A 245 15.81 15.70 -25.64
C ALA A 245 14.32 15.48 -25.33
N ILE A 246 13.42 15.80 -26.26
CA ILE A 246 11.97 15.58 -26.11
C ILE A 246 11.66 14.08 -26.01
N THR A 247 12.24 13.25 -26.89
CA THR A 247 12.08 11.79 -26.84
C THR A 247 12.56 11.22 -25.50
N SER A 248 13.71 11.68 -24.99
CA SER A 248 14.23 11.28 -23.68
C SER A 248 13.31 11.67 -22.52
N ILE A 249 12.75 12.89 -22.54
CA ILE A 249 11.76 13.32 -21.55
C ILE A 249 10.52 12.41 -21.60
N CYS A 250 9.98 12.13 -22.79
CA CYS A 250 8.85 11.23 -22.97
C CYS A 250 9.15 9.82 -22.42
N GLN A 251 10.30 9.23 -22.76
CA GLN A 251 10.72 7.92 -22.27
C GLN A 251 10.87 7.89 -20.74
N SER A 252 11.52 8.90 -20.16
CA SER A 252 11.72 8.98 -18.70
C SER A 252 10.40 9.09 -17.92
N GLN A 253 9.38 9.69 -18.51
CA GLN A 253 8.05 9.86 -17.92
C GLN A 253 7.04 8.79 -18.39
N SER A 254 7.51 7.75 -19.12
CA SER A 254 6.65 6.70 -19.71
C SER A 254 5.52 7.24 -20.60
N ILE A 255 5.75 8.38 -21.27
CA ILE A 255 4.83 9.00 -22.22
C ILE A 255 5.17 8.49 -23.64
N PRO A 256 4.20 8.04 -24.44
CA PRO A 256 4.44 7.66 -25.82
C PRO A 256 4.95 8.85 -26.66
N SER A 257 6.14 8.71 -27.23
CA SER A 257 6.71 9.67 -28.18
C SER A 257 6.36 9.28 -29.61
N ALA A 258 5.74 10.22 -30.34
CA ALA A 258 5.51 10.08 -31.76
C ALA A 258 6.76 10.48 -32.56
N LEU A 259 7.59 11.37 -32.00
CA LEU A 259 8.87 11.74 -32.59
C LEU A 259 9.87 10.57 -32.60
N SER A 260 9.91 9.75 -31.53
CA SER A 260 10.71 8.51 -31.46
C SER A 260 10.38 7.55 -32.59
N LYS A 261 9.08 7.31 -32.84
CA LYS A 261 8.62 6.43 -33.92
C LYS A 261 8.98 6.97 -35.29
N PHE A 262 8.92 8.29 -35.46
CA PHE A 262 9.31 8.92 -36.73
C PHE A 262 10.83 8.85 -36.95
N GLN A 263 11.64 9.00 -35.89
CA GLN A 263 13.09 8.85 -35.95
C GLN A 263 13.51 7.43 -36.34
N GLU A 264 12.89 6.39 -35.75
CA GLU A 264 13.13 4.98 -36.12
C GLU A 264 12.88 4.73 -37.61
N VAL A 265 11.76 5.23 -38.15
CA VAL A 265 11.42 5.10 -39.58
C VAL A 265 12.41 5.85 -40.49
N LEU A 266 12.94 6.99 -40.03
CA LEU A 266 13.94 7.75 -40.78
C LEU A 266 15.32 7.06 -40.78
N GLU A 267 15.73 6.46 -39.66
CA GLU A 267 17.01 5.75 -39.52
C GLU A 267 17.06 4.47 -40.38
N ASP A 268 15.95 3.75 -40.50
CA ASP A 268 15.83 2.55 -41.36
C ASP A 268 15.90 2.87 -42.87
N SER A 269 15.58 4.11 -43.25
CA SER A 269 15.54 4.57 -44.65
C SER A 269 16.90 5.05 -45.18
N THR A 270 17.94 4.23 -45.10
CA THR A 270 19.27 4.47 -45.72
C THR A 270 19.89 5.85 -45.48
N GLY A 271 20.64 6.03 -44.38
CA GLY A 271 21.78 6.95 -44.29
C GLY A 271 21.59 8.43 -44.66
N ARG A 272 20.37 8.96 -44.73
CA ARG A 272 20.11 10.37 -45.06
C ARG A 272 20.47 11.27 -43.89
N ARG A 273 21.55 12.05 -44.05
CA ARG A 273 21.89 13.14 -43.12
C ARG A 273 20.94 14.35 -43.18
N ASN A 274 20.20 14.50 -44.29
CA ASN A 274 19.43 15.71 -44.55
C ASN A 274 17.93 15.42 -44.68
N LEU A 275 17.13 16.11 -43.88
CA LEU A 275 15.67 16.08 -43.92
C LEU A 275 15.16 16.86 -45.15
N SER A 276 14.20 16.29 -45.89
CA SER A 276 13.48 17.03 -46.92
C SER A 276 12.53 18.06 -46.30
N ALA A 277 12.04 19.02 -47.08
CA ALA A 277 11.05 20.00 -46.60
C ALA A 277 9.76 19.34 -46.06
N LYS A 278 9.41 18.16 -46.58
CA LYS A 278 8.27 17.36 -46.10
C LYS A 278 8.58 16.67 -44.77
N ASP A 279 9.80 16.17 -44.60
CA ASP A 279 10.24 15.55 -43.33
C ASP A 279 10.32 16.60 -42.22
N MET A 280 10.77 17.83 -42.55
CA MET A 280 10.81 18.96 -41.61
C MET A 280 9.42 19.37 -41.13
N SER A 281 8.42 19.43 -42.02
CA SER A 281 7.05 19.77 -41.62
C SER A 281 6.38 18.66 -40.83
N TYR A 282 6.65 17.40 -41.17
CA TYR A 282 6.18 16.25 -40.40
C TYR A 282 6.83 16.19 -39.01
N TRP A 283 8.15 16.38 -38.92
CA TRP A 283 8.88 16.47 -37.65
C TRP A 283 8.30 17.52 -36.72
N ALA A 284 8.07 18.74 -37.22
CA ALA A 284 7.45 19.81 -36.43
C ALA A 284 6.07 19.41 -35.89
N SER A 285 5.29 18.66 -36.69
CA SER A 285 3.98 18.16 -36.27
C SER A 285 4.08 17.08 -35.18
N GLU A 286 5.00 16.12 -35.30
CA GLU A 286 5.21 15.07 -34.30
C GLU A 286 5.81 15.63 -33.01
N GLN A 287 6.75 16.58 -33.11
CA GLN A 287 7.31 17.31 -31.98
C GLN A 287 6.21 18.08 -31.21
N SER A 288 5.30 18.74 -31.94
CA SER A 288 4.18 19.48 -31.34
C SER A 288 3.21 18.56 -30.59
N LYS A 289 2.97 17.35 -31.13
CA LYS A 289 2.17 16.32 -30.45
C LYS A 289 2.82 15.85 -29.16
N ASP A 290 4.13 15.60 -29.18
CA ASP A 290 4.87 15.16 -27.99
C ASP A 290 4.90 16.24 -26.90
N LEU A 291 5.17 17.50 -27.26
CA LEU A 291 5.09 18.62 -26.33
C LEU A 291 3.68 18.80 -25.74
N SER A 292 2.64 18.59 -26.54
CA SER A 292 1.25 18.64 -26.06
C SER A 292 0.95 17.52 -25.06
N ARG A 293 1.46 16.30 -25.30
CA ARG A 293 1.33 15.18 -24.35
C ARG A 293 2.09 15.45 -23.06
N ILE A 294 3.31 15.97 -23.14
CA ILE A 294 4.11 16.38 -21.98
C ILE A 294 3.35 17.44 -21.17
N ASN A 295 2.82 18.47 -21.82
CA ASN A 295 2.08 19.53 -21.12
C ASN A 295 0.81 18.99 -20.43
N LYS A 296 0.07 18.09 -21.10
CA LYS A 296 -1.11 17.43 -20.50
C LYS A 296 -0.71 16.57 -19.29
N HIS A 297 0.38 15.82 -19.39
CA HIS A 297 0.90 15.02 -18.29
C HIS A 297 1.30 15.91 -17.10
N LEU A 298 2.04 17.00 -17.35
CA LEU A 298 2.44 17.96 -16.33
C LEU A 298 1.23 18.61 -15.65
N GLN A 299 0.20 18.98 -16.41
CA GLN A 299 -1.04 19.52 -15.86
C GLN A 299 -1.76 18.49 -14.98
N GLY A 300 -1.81 17.22 -15.40
CA GLY A 300 -2.35 16.13 -14.59
C GLY A 300 -1.58 15.92 -13.28
N LEU A 301 -0.24 15.95 -13.32
CA LEU A 301 0.59 15.87 -12.12
C LEU A 301 0.34 17.05 -11.17
N LEU A 302 0.26 18.27 -11.70
CA LEU A 302 -0.07 19.45 -10.89
C LEU A 302 -1.44 19.35 -10.23
N GLN A 303 -2.43 18.82 -10.95
CA GLN A 303 -3.78 18.57 -10.41
C GLN A 303 -3.78 17.51 -9.30
N GLN A 304 -2.86 16.53 -9.32
CA GLN A 304 -2.71 15.54 -8.25
C GLN A 304 -1.93 16.07 -7.04
N VAL A 305 -0.93 16.94 -7.26
CA VAL A 305 -0.11 17.49 -6.16
C VAL A 305 -0.86 18.49 -5.30
N ASN A 306 -1.77 19.28 -5.89
CA ASN A 306 -2.56 20.28 -5.16
C ASN A 306 -3.45 19.70 -4.03
N PRO A 307 -4.26 18.65 -4.26
CA PRO A 307 -5.06 18.05 -3.19
C PRO A 307 -4.18 17.42 -2.11
N LEU A 308 -3.08 16.76 -2.47
CA LEU A 308 -2.13 16.22 -1.49
C LEU A 308 -1.53 17.31 -0.61
N LYS A 309 -1.23 18.48 -1.17
CA LYS A 309 -0.76 19.64 -0.40
C LYS A 309 -1.83 20.18 0.55
N ALA A 310 -3.10 20.18 0.13
CA ALA A 310 -4.22 20.59 0.98
C ALA A 310 -4.46 19.59 2.13
N GLU A 311 -4.45 18.29 1.84
CA GLU A 311 -4.53 17.22 2.84
C GLU A 311 -3.38 17.27 3.84
N LEU A 312 -2.15 17.55 3.38
CA LEU A 312 -0.99 17.73 4.27
C LEU A 312 -1.17 18.92 5.21
N GLN A 313 -1.76 20.03 4.75
CA GLN A 313 -2.06 21.17 5.62
C GLN A 313 -3.15 20.83 6.63
N GLU A 314 -4.18 20.10 6.22
CA GLU A 314 -5.30 19.75 7.10
C GLU A 314 -4.90 18.73 8.16
N THR A 315 -4.16 17.69 7.78
CA THR A 315 -3.55 16.74 8.73
C THR A 315 -2.59 17.45 9.69
N GLY A 316 -1.84 18.45 9.21
CA GLY A 316 -1.02 19.32 10.06
C GLY A 316 -1.82 20.10 11.11
N LYS A 317 -3.01 20.63 10.75
CA LYS A 317 -3.91 21.29 11.71
C LYS A 317 -4.50 20.30 12.71
N GLN A 318 -4.93 19.13 12.25
CA GLN A 318 -5.45 18.07 13.12
C GLN A 318 -4.41 17.61 14.14
N LYS A 319 -3.14 17.43 13.72
CA LYS A 319 -2.03 17.11 14.61
C LYS A 319 -1.85 18.17 15.71
N LYS A 320 -1.86 19.46 15.35
CA LYS A 320 -1.76 20.55 16.32
C LYS A 320 -2.94 20.57 17.30
N LYS A 321 -4.16 20.27 16.83
CA LYS A 321 -5.35 20.18 17.67
C LYS A 321 -5.25 19.02 18.67
N LEU A 322 -4.85 17.83 18.22
CA LEU A 322 -4.66 16.66 19.06
C LEU A 322 -3.53 16.88 20.08
N GLN A 323 -2.43 17.48 19.66
CA GLN A 323 -1.32 17.82 20.55
C GLN A 323 -1.78 18.75 21.70
N LYS A 324 -2.56 19.79 21.38
CA LYS A 324 -3.16 20.67 22.39
C LYS A 324 -4.09 19.91 23.34
N GLN A 325 -4.91 18.99 22.82
CA GLN A 325 -5.79 18.18 23.67
C GLN A 325 -5.00 17.28 24.63
N VAL A 326 -3.93 16.65 24.16
CA VAL A 326 -3.05 15.83 25.00
C VAL A 326 -2.39 16.67 26.09
N GLU A 327 -1.91 17.88 25.77
CA GLU A 327 -1.37 18.82 26.76
C GLU A 327 -2.42 19.24 27.78
N ASP A 328 -3.65 19.51 27.35
CA ASP A 328 -4.77 19.86 28.22
C ASP A 328 -5.15 18.71 29.17
N PHE A 329 -5.24 17.48 28.66
CA PHE A 329 -5.51 16.30 29.49
C PHE A 329 -4.36 16.02 30.45
N SER A 330 -3.12 16.19 30.03
CA SER A 330 -1.96 16.00 30.90
C SER A 330 -1.96 16.99 32.05
N ARG A 331 -2.31 18.27 31.79
CA ARG A 331 -2.47 19.28 32.84
C ARG A 331 -3.58 18.94 33.82
N LYS A 332 -4.75 18.50 33.32
CA LYS A 332 -5.88 18.10 34.18
C LYS A 332 -5.52 16.91 35.07
N LEU A 333 -4.87 15.89 34.49
CA LEU A 333 -4.43 14.71 35.21
C LEU A 333 -3.41 15.06 36.31
N GLN A 334 -2.49 15.98 36.03
CA GLN A 334 -1.54 16.45 37.04
C GLN A 334 -2.25 17.18 38.18
N ALA A 335 -3.18 18.09 37.86
CA ALA A 335 -3.95 18.80 38.88
C ALA A 335 -4.76 17.85 39.76
N GLU A 336 -5.37 16.80 39.18
CA GLU A 336 -6.12 15.78 39.93
C GLU A 336 -5.20 14.99 40.88
N ARG A 337 -4.01 14.59 40.41
CA ARG A 337 -3.00 13.94 41.26
C ARG A 337 -2.56 14.83 42.41
N ASP A 338 -2.34 16.11 42.16
CA ASP A 338 -1.93 17.07 43.18
C ASP A 338 -3.04 17.24 44.23
N THR A 339 -4.31 17.30 43.82
CA THR A 339 -5.44 17.36 44.76
C THR A 339 -5.61 16.07 45.56
N GLN A 340 -5.41 14.92 44.93
CA GLN A 340 -5.51 13.63 45.61
C GLN A 340 -4.40 13.48 46.65
N ALA A 341 -3.18 13.88 46.31
CA ALA A 341 -2.04 13.86 47.23
C ALA A 341 -2.29 14.79 48.43
N GLU A 342 -2.84 15.97 48.20
CA GLU A 342 -3.19 16.91 49.26
C GLU A 342 -4.29 16.36 50.19
N GLN A 343 -5.35 15.76 49.62
CA GLN A 343 -6.40 15.09 50.40
C GLN A 343 -5.84 13.95 51.25
N GLN A 344 -4.97 13.12 50.68
CA GLN A 344 -4.34 12.02 51.39
C GLN A 344 -3.48 12.52 52.55
N ARG A 345 -2.71 13.59 52.34
CA ARG A 345 -1.90 14.23 53.38
C ARG A 345 -2.78 14.78 54.52
N GLN A 346 -3.90 15.41 54.19
CA GLN A 346 -4.85 15.92 55.18
C GLN A 346 -5.51 14.79 55.98
N ALA A 347 -5.92 13.71 55.32
CA ALA A 347 -6.48 12.53 55.98
C ALA A 347 -5.48 11.87 56.93
N GLU A 348 -4.22 11.72 56.51
CA GLU A 348 -3.15 11.15 57.34
C GLU A 348 -2.86 12.03 58.57
N GLN A 349 -2.87 13.36 58.42
CA GLN A 349 -2.72 14.28 59.53
C GLN A 349 -3.90 14.20 60.52
N SER A 350 -5.13 14.07 60.02
CA SER A 350 -6.33 13.89 60.84
C SER A 350 -6.28 12.58 61.64
N LEU A 351 -5.91 11.48 60.97
CA LEU A 351 -5.75 10.17 61.61
C LEU A 351 -4.70 10.23 62.73
N LYS A 352 -3.51 10.78 62.46
CA LYS A 352 -2.46 10.95 63.47
C LYS A 352 -2.90 11.80 64.67
N ALA A 353 -3.76 12.80 64.46
CA ALA A 353 -4.31 13.60 65.55
C ALA A 353 -5.29 12.77 66.40
N LYS A 354 -6.16 11.99 65.76
CA LYS A 354 -7.12 11.10 66.43
C LYS A 354 -6.44 9.98 67.20
N ASP A 355 -5.39 9.36 66.65
CA ASP A 355 -4.61 8.34 67.35
C ASP A 355 -3.94 8.89 68.62
N LYS A 356 -3.42 10.12 68.58
CA LYS A 356 -2.86 10.81 69.74
C LYS A 356 -3.91 11.17 70.80
N GLU A 357 -5.14 11.45 70.38
CA GLU A 357 -6.26 11.70 71.28
C GLU A 357 -6.68 10.40 71.96
N HIS A 358 -6.87 9.35 71.17
CA HIS A 358 -7.23 8.01 71.63
C HIS A 358 -6.21 7.46 72.63
N SER A 359 -4.90 7.57 72.33
CA SER A 359 -3.85 7.08 73.25
C SER A 359 -3.85 7.78 74.61
N LYS A 360 -4.18 9.08 74.65
CA LYS A 360 -4.34 9.82 75.91
C LYS A 360 -5.54 9.35 76.72
N VAL A 361 -6.66 9.03 76.05
CA VAL A 361 -7.87 8.52 76.72
C VAL A 361 -7.60 7.14 77.29
N VAL A 362 -6.96 6.25 76.52
CA VAL A 362 -6.58 4.91 76.98
C VAL A 362 -5.68 4.97 78.21
N ALA A 363 -4.63 5.81 78.19
CA ALA A 363 -3.73 5.95 79.34
C ALA A 363 -4.44 6.44 80.62
N ARG A 364 -5.45 7.30 80.49
CA ARG A 364 -6.27 7.75 81.63
C ARG A 364 -7.12 6.61 82.20
N LEU A 365 -7.76 5.83 81.33
CA LEU A 365 -8.58 4.70 81.76
C LEU A 365 -7.75 3.61 82.44
N GLU A 366 -6.52 3.37 81.97
CA GLU A 366 -5.58 2.45 82.62
C GLU A 366 -5.21 2.95 84.03
N GLN A 367 -4.95 4.25 84.19
CA GLN A 367 -4.66 4.84 85.49
C GLN A 367 -5.87 4.72 86.46
N ASP A 368 -7.07 5.06 85.99
CA ASP A 368 -8.30 4.98 86.79
C ASP A 368 -8.58 3.54 87.25
N LYS A 369 -8.31 2.55 86.38
CA LYS A 369 -8.42 1.13 86.71
C LYS A 369 -7.46 0.74 87.84
N ASP A 370 -6.21 1.17 87.76
CA ASP A 370 -5.19 0.85 88.77
C ASP A 370 -5.51 1.51 90.13
N ASP A 371 -6.07 2.73 90.12
CA ASP A 371 -6.53 3.43 91.33
C ASP A 371 -7.69 2.69 92.03
N LEU A 372 -8.66 2.19 91.25
CA LEU A 372 -9.78 1.41 91.77
C LEU A 372 -9.31 0.06 92.36
N GLN A 373 -8.33 -0.60 91.73
CA GLN A 373 -7.75 -1.83 92.27
C GLN A 373 -7.06 -1.60 93.61
N ARG A 374 -6.27 -0.51 93.74
CA ARG A 374 -5.64 -0.11 95.02
C ARG A 374 -6.67 0.19 96.10
N GLY A 375 -7.75 0.90 95.77
CA GLY A 375 -8.82 1.22 96.72
C GLY A 375 -9.54 -0.02 97.25
N THR A 376 -9.70 -1.04 96.40
CA THR A 376 -10.35 -2.31 96.75
C THR A 376 -9.47 -3.14 97.70
N GLU A 377 -8.15 -3.13 97.51
CA GLU A 377 -7.19 -3.83 98.38
C GLU A 377 -7.04 -3.17 99.77
N LEU A 378 -7.14 -1.84 99.86
CA LEU A 378 -7.06 -1.07 101.11
C LEU A 378 -8.30 -1.24 102.02
N LEU A 379 -9.47 -1.55 101.46
CA LEU A 379 -10.72 -1.74 102.20
C LEU A 379 -10.88 -3.15 102.80
N GLY A 380 -9.89 -4.03 102.64
CA GLY A 380 -9.92 -5.41 103.15
C GLY A 380 -9.56 -5.61 104.62
N HIS A 381 -9.18 -4.55 105.38
CA HIS A 381 -8.70 -4.67 106.77
C HIS A 381 -9.26 -3.54 107.67
N SER A 382 -10.48 -3.70 108.21
CA SER A 382 -10.82 -3.23 109.57
C SER A 382 -12.24 -3.65 109.93
N GLY A 383 -12.41 -4.34 111.06
CA GLY A 383 -13.72 -4.71 111.60
C GLY A 383 -13.71 -4.72 113.13
N CYS A 384 -14.88 -4.34 113.69
CA CYS A 384 -15.30 -4.35 115.11
C CYS A 384 -14.97 -3.06 115.93
N VAL A 385 -15.81 -2.46 116.81
CA VAL A 385 -16.99 -2.83 117.63
C VAL A 385 -17.71 -1.52 118.08
N PHE A 386 -19.05 -1.46 118.28
CA PHE A 386 -19.75 -0.91 119.49
C PHE A 386 -21.29 -1.02 119.42
N THR A 387 -21.90 -1.48 120.53
CA THR A 387 -23.35 -1.68 120.71
C THR A 387 -23.99 -0.57 121.55
N GLU A 388 -25.28 -0.28 121.30
CA GLU A 388 -26.14 0.81 121.83
C GLU A 388 -26.15 2.15 121.06
N LEU A 389 -25.27 2.32 120.07
CA LEU A 389 -25.56 3.17 118.89
C LEU A 389 -26.43 2.43 117.84
N SER A 390 -26.63 1.12 118.02
CA SER A 390 -27.11 0.15 117.01
C SER A 390 -28.56 0.28 116.55
N LYS A 391 -29.36 1.23 117.06
CA LYS A 391 -30.71 1.48 116.51
C LYS A 391 -30.73 2.69 115.57
N SER A 392 -30.08 3.78 115.95
CA SER A 392 -29.84 4.94 115.07
C SER A 392 -28.94 4.55 113.91
N THR A 393 -27.86 3.83 114.21
CA THR A 393 -26.89 3.36 113.22
C THR A 393 -27.50 2.34 112.26
N LEU A 394 -28.45 1.50 112.70
CA LEU A 394 -29.12 0.54 111.83
C LEU A 394 -30.06 1.22 110.82
N LEU A 395 -30.74 2.31 111.21
CA LEU A 395 -31.56 3.08 110.28
C LEU A 395 -30.71 3.86 109.27
N GLU A 396 -29.60 4.43 109.73
CA GLU A 396 -28.63 5.12 108.90
C GLU A 396 -27.85 4.14 108.00
N GLU A 397 -27.56 2.93 108.47
CA GLU A 397 -27.05 1.78 107.68
C GLU A 397 -28.08 1.32 106.64
N ILE A 398 -29.37 1.21 106.99
CA ILE A 398 -30.39 0.82 106.02
C ILE A 398 -30.52 1.89 104.93
N MET A 399 -30.50 3.18 105.29
CA MET A 399 -30.53 4.27 104.30
C MET A 399 -29.28 4.31 103.41
N THR A 400 -28.09 4.20 104.00
CA THR A 400 -26.82 4.15 103.23
C THR A 400 -26.71 2.88 102.39
N ASN A 401 -27.19 1.74 102.87
CA ASN A 401 -27.26 0.49 102.12
C ASN A 401 -28.25 0.60 100.95
N MET A 402 -29.39 1.28 101.13
CA MET A 402 -30.33 1.54 100.04
C MET A 402 -29.69 2.42 98.95
N VAL A 403 -28.97 3.48 99.34
CA VAL A 403 -28.24 4.35 98.38
C VAL A 403 -27.12 3.58 97.68
N ALA A 404 -26.34 2.77 98.41
CA ALA A 404 -25.30 1.92 97.85
C ALA A 404 -25.87 0.89 96.88
N ARG A 405 -27.04 0.28 97.19
CA ARG A 405 -27.74 -0.62 96.27
C ARG A 405 -28.14 0.07 94.97
N THR A 406 -28.68 1.29 95.05
CA THR A 406 -29.03 2.05 93.84
C THR A 406 -27.80 2.34 92.97
N GLN A 407 -26.68 2.72 93.60
CA GLN A 407 -25.41 2.95 92.88
C GLN A 407 -24.84 1.68 92.27
N VAL A 408 -24.94 0.53 92.96
CA VAL A 408 -24.53 -0.78 92.43
C VAL A 408 -25.38 -1.13 91.20
N LEU A 409 -26.70 -0.95 91.25
CA LEU A 409 -27.57 -1.20 90.10
C LEU A 409 -27.23 -0.30 88.91
N GLU A 410 -26.96 1.00 89.13
CA GLU A 410 -26.50 1.90 88.07
C GLU A 410 -25.14 1.50 87.47
N LEU A 411 -24.22 1.01 88.31
CA LEU A 411 -22.93 0.51 87.85
C LEU A 411 -23.07 -0.82 87.09
N GLU A 412 -23.95 -1.72 87.53
CA GLU A 412 -24.27 -2.96 86.83
C GLU A 412 -24.87 -2.68 85.45
N GLU A 413 -25.77 -1.72 85.33
CA GLU A 413 -26.33 -1.29 84.05
C GLU A 413 -25.25 -0.70 83.13
N LYS A 414 -24.37 0.17 83.65
CA LYS A 414 -23.23 0.71 82.90
C LYS A 414 -22.27 -0.39 82.44
N VAL A 415 -21.98 -1.37 83.30
CA VAL A 415 -21.13 -2.52 82.95
C VAL A 415 -21.79 -3.35 81.85
N GLN A 416 -23.10 -3.60 81.91
CA GLN A 416 -23.81 -4.30 80.83
C GLN A 416 -23.73 -3.55 79.50
N VAL A 417 -23.96 -2.23 79.48
CA VAL A 417 -23.87 -1.42 78.26
C VAL A 417 -22.44 -1.43 77.68
N LEU A 418 -21.43 -1.23 78.52
CA LEU A 418 -20.02 -1.24 78.08
C LEU A 418 -19.60 -2.63 77.58
N THR A 419 -20.13 -3.70 78.18
CA THR A 419 -19.88 -5.08 77.72
C THR A 419 -20.49 -5.29 76.33
N GLY A 420 -21.74 -4.85 76.11
CA GLY A 420 -22.37 -4.92 74.79
C GLY A 420 -21.62 -4.09 73.72
N GLN A 421 -21.09 -2.92 74.10
CA GLN A 421 -20.25 -2.11 73.20
C GLN A 421 -18.93 -2.80 72.86
N ARG A 422 -18.25 -3.40 73.84
CA ARG A 422 -17.04 -4.19 73.62
C ARG A 422 -17.31 -5.34 72.65
N ASP A 423 -18.37 -6.10 72.87
CA ASP A 423 -18.71 -7.26 72.05
C ASP A 423 -19.04 -6.84 70.60
N SER A 424 -19.74 -5.71 70.43
CA SER A 424 -20.01 -5.13 69.11
C SER A 424 -18.71 -4.73 68.39
N LEU A 425 -17.80 -4.04 69.08
CA LEU A 425 -16.52 -3.62 68.51
C LEU A 425 -15.62 -4.83 68.20
N GLU A 426 -15.64 -5.86 69.03
CA GLU A 426 -14.92 -7.11 68.78
C GLU A 426 -15.44 -7.81 67.53
N GLN A 427 -16.77 -7.84 67.35
CA GLN A 427 -17.38 -8.37 66.14
C GLN A 427 -17.00 -7.56 64.89
N GLU A 428 -17.05 -6.23 64.97
CA GLU A 428 -16.62 -5.33 63.88
C GLU A 428 -15.13 -5.52 63.54
N LEU A 429 -14.26 -5.63 64.54
CA LEU A 429 -12.83 -5.89 64.35
C LEU A 429 -12.59 -7.25 63.69
N SER A 430 -13.32 -8.28 64.11
CA SER A 430 -13.23 -9.61 63.50
C SER A 430 -13.68 -9.61 62.03
N ALA A 431 -14.73 -8.86 61.71
CA ALA A 431 -15.24 -8.69 60.35
C ALA A 431 -14.24 -7.92 59.47
N ALA A 432 -13.67 -6.83 59.99
CA ALA A 432 -12.64 -6.06 59.31
C ALA A 432 -11.35 -6.88 59.07
N SER A 433 -10.93 -7.66 60.06
CA SER A 433 -9.77 -8.55 59.96
C SER A 433 -9.99 -9.62 58.87
N MET A 434 -11.17 -10.23 58.81
CA MET A 434 -11.52 -11.19 57.76
C MET A 434 -11.53 -10.54 56.37
N GLN A 435 -12.01 -9.30 56.25
CA GLN A 435 -12.03 -8.58 54.98
C GLN A 435 -10.60 -8.25 54.50
N LEU A 436 -9.73 -7.80 55.41
CA LEU A 436 -8.33 -7.57 55.11
C LEU A 436 -7.63 -8.85 54.62
N GLU A 437 -7.91 -10.00 55.25
CA GLU A 437 -7.31 -11.27 54.84
C GLU A 437 -7.78 -11.71 53.45
N LYS A 438 -9.06 -11.51 53.12
CA LYS A 438 -9.57 -11.73 51.76
C LYS A 438 -8.87 -10.84 50.73
N GLU A 439 -8.65 -9.56 51.07
CA GLU A 439 -7.96 -8.63 50.19
C GLU A 439 -6.49 -9.01 49.99
N LYS A 440 -5.77 -9.44 51.03
CA LYS A 440 -4.41 -9.97 50.89
C LYS A 440 -4.34 -11.16 49.94
N VAL A 441 -5.23 -12.14 50.11
CA VAL A 441 -5.27 -13.31 49.21
C VAL A 441 -5.59 -12.89 47.77
N CYS A 442 -6.46 -11.89 47.57
CA CYS A 442 -6.75 -11.33 46.27
C CYS A 442 -5.51 -10.68 45.63
N VAL A 443 -4.78 -9.86 46.39
CA VAL A 443 -3.53 -9.21 45.95
C VAL A 443 -2.47 -10.24 45.59
N GLU A 444 -2.26 -11.27 46.42
CA GLU A 444 -1.34 -12.36 46.10
C GLU A 444 -1.72 -13.11 44.82
N SER A 445 -3.02 -13.38 44.63
CA SER A 445 -3.50 -14.03 43.41
C SER A 445 -3.27 -13.16 42.18
N MET A 446 -3.45 -11.84 42.28
CA MET A 446 -3.17 -10.91 41.19
C MET A 446 -1.68 -10.82 40.88
N SER A 447 -0.82 -10.81 41.90
CA SER A 447 0.63 -10.81 41.74
C SER A 447 1.12 -12.06 41.02
N ARG A 448 0.65 -13.26 41.40
CA ARG A 448 0.98 -14.51 40.67
C ARG A 448 0.52 -14.48 39.21
N HIS A 449 -0.64 -13.85 38.94
CA HIS A 449 -1.13 -13.70 37.57
C HIS A 449 -0.25 -12.75 36.75
N GLU A 450 0.18 -11.64 37.34
CA GLU A 450 1.12 -10.70 36.71
C GLU A 450 2.45 -11.37 36.39
N GLU A 451 3.02 -12.13 37.33
CA GLU A 451 4.26 -12.90 37.11
C GLU A 451 4.12 -13.89 35.96
N SER A 452 2.99 -14.61 35.90
CA SER A 452 2.68 -15.54 34.80
C SER A 452 2.57 -14.81 33.46
N LEU A 453 1.93 -13.63 33.44
CA LEU A 453 1.81 -12.81 32.24
C LEU A 453 3.17 -12.29 31.78
N GLN A 454 4.00 -11.80 32.70
CA GLN A 454 5.36 -11.37 32.39
C GLN A 454 6.22 -12.54 31.88
N ALA A 455 6.10 -13.73 32.45
CA ALA A 455 6.79 -14.92 31.95
C ALA A 455 6.37 -15.26 30.51
N LYS A 456 5.07 -15.23 30.22
CA LYS A 456 4.54 -15.41 28.86
C LYS A 456 5.05 -14.33 27.90
N GLN A 457 5.09 -13.07 28.32
CA GLN A 457 5.65 -11.98 27.52
C GLN A 457 7.12 -12.22 27.19
N ARG A 458 7.93 -12.65 28.16
CA ARG A 458 9.35 -12.99 27.92
C ARG A 458 9.50 -14.14 26.93
N THR A 459 8.70 -15.20 27.05
CA THR A 459 8.71 -16.32 26.11
C THR A 459 8.31 -15.90 24.69
N LEU A 460 7.28 -15.05 24.56
CA LEU A 460 6.84 -14.53 23.26
C LEU A 460 7.91 -13.66 22.60
N LEU A 461 8.61 -12.82 23.37
CA LEU A 461 9.74 -12.04 22.86
C LEU A 461 10.85 -12.96 22.34
N GLN A 462 11.22 -13.99 23.10
CA GLN A 462 12.23 -14.96 22.68
C GLN A 462 11.82 -15.71 21.41
N GLN A 463 10.54 -16.05 21.24
CA GLN A 463 10.03 -16.66 20.01
C GLN A 463 10.08 -15.69 18.82
N LEU A 464 9.85 -14.40 19.05
CA LEU A 464 9.93 -13.38 18.02
C LEU A 464 11.38 -13.20 17.56
N ASP A 465 12.32 -13.15 18.51
CA ASP A 465 13.77 -13.10 18.22
C ASP A 465 14.22 -14.33 17.41
N SER A 466 13.74 -15.54 17.74
CA SER A 466 14.08 -16.73 16.95
C SER A 466 13.51 -16.69 15.53
N LEU A 467 12.28 -16.17 15.36
CA LEU A 467 11.67 -16.04 14.03
C LEU A 467 12.38 -14.96 13.19
N ASP A 468 12.82 -13.87 13.83
CA ASP A 468 13.62 -12.84 13.16
C ASP A 468 14.97 -13.42 12.69
N GLN A 469 15.61 -14.25 13.52
CA GLN A 469 16.84 -14.94 13.13
C GLN A 469 16.62 -15.92 11.97
N GLU A 470 15.58 -16.76 12.02
CA GLU A 470 15.21 -17.65 10.91
C GLU A 470 14.94 -16.87 9.61
N ARG A 471 14.29 -15.70 9.72
CA ARG A 471 14.04 -14.84 8.57
C ARG A 471 15.33 -14.29 7.99
N GLU A 472 16.26 -13.82 8.81
CA GLU A 472 17.56 -13.32 8.34
C GLU A 472 18.37 -14.42 7.65
N GLU A 473 18.37 -15.64 8.20
CA GLU A 473 19.02 -16.80 7.59
C GLU A 473 18.40 -17.16 6.23
N LEU A 474 17.07 -17.18 6.13
CA LEU A 474 16.36 -17.41 4.88
C LEU A 474 16.64 -16.31 3.84
N GLN A 475 16.71 -15.05 4.26
CA GLN A 475 17.06 -13.94 3.38
C GLN A 475 18.49 -14.05 2.84
N ALA A 476 19.45 -14.43 3.70
CA ALA A 476 20.83 -14.68 3.27
C ALA A 476 20.91 -15.86 2.29
N SER A 477 20.19 -16.95 2.56
CA SER A 477 20.12 -18.10 1.66
C SER A 477 19.49 -17.75 0.30
N LEU A 478 18.44 -16.93 0.30
CA LEU A 478 17.82 -16.44 -0.94
C LEU A 478 18.80 -15.58 -1.75
N ALA A 479 19.51 -14.64 -1.10
CA ALA A 479 20.50 -13.81 -1.76
C ALA A 479 21.62 -14.65 -2.40
N GLN A 480 22.09 -15.68 -1.70
CA GLN A 480 23.08 -16.61 -2.25
C GLN A 480 22.54 -17.37 -3.46
N ALA A 481 21.31 -17.87 -3.39
CA ALA A 481 20.67 -18.58 -4.49
C ALA A 481 20.43 -17.67 -5.72
N GLU A 482 20.11 -16.39 -5.49
CA GLU A 482 19.98 -15.39 -6.55
C GLU A 482 21.33 -15.09 -7.22
N GLU A 483 22.41 -14.99 -6.44
CA GLU A 483 23.77 -14.83 -6.97
C GLU A 483 24.19 -16.05 -7.81
N ASP A 484 23.96 -17.26 -7.30
CA ASP A 484 24.28 -18.49 -8.02
C ASP A 484 23.48 -18.61 -9.32
N LYS A 485 22.20 -18.22 -9.30
CA LYS A 485 21.36 -18.16 -10.49
C LYS A 485 21.91 -17.15 -11.51
N ALA A 486 22.35 -15.97 -11.07
CA ALA A 486 22.94 -14.96 -11.94
C ALA A 486 24.23 -15.49 -12.59
N ARG A 487 25.10 -16.14 -11.82
CA ARG A 487 26.33 -16.77 -12.34
C ARG A 487 26.02 -17.86 -13.38
N LEU A 488 25.03 -18.70 -13.13
CA LEU A 488 24.61 -19.73 -14.10
C LEU A 488 24.01 -19.13 -15.37
N ALA A 489 23.23 -18.04 -15.26
CA ALA A 489 22.68 -17.33 -16.41
C ALA A 489 23.79 -16.74 -17.29
N GLU A 490 24.80 -16.11 -16.69
CA GLU A 490 25.96 -15.58 -17.40
C GLU A 490 26.74 -16.69 -18.12
N GLN A 491 26.95 -17.84 -17.47
CA GLN A 491 27.60 -19.00 -18.11
C GLN A 491 26.80 -19.55 -19.29
N LEU A 492 25.46 -19.55 -19.20
CA LEU A 492 24.60 -19.98 -20.31
C LEU A 492 24.67 -19.02 -21.49
N GLU A 493 24.64 -17.71 -21.23
CA GLU A 493 24.76 -16.68 -22.26
C GLU A 493 26.11 -16.78 -22.97
N GLN A 494 27.21 -16.93 -22.22
CA GLN A 494 28.55 -17.13 -22.78
C GLN A 494 28.62 -18.37 -23.68
N LYS A 495 28.06 -19.51 -23.24
CA LYS A 495 28.01 -20.73 -24.06
C LYS A 495 27.17 -20.56 -25.31
N GLN A 496 26.04 -19.87 -25.21
CA GLN A 496 25.17 -19.60 -26.34
C GLN A 496 25.87 -18.70 -27.36
N GLU A 497 26.55 -17.64 -26.92
CA GLU A 497 27.32 -16.75 -27.80
C GLU A 497 28.48 -17.49 -28.47
N GLN A 498 29.21 -18.33 -27.73
CA GLN A 498 30.26 -19.19 -28.30
C GLN A 498 29.71 -20.14 -29.37
N SER A 499 28.59 -20.81 -29.10
CA SER A 499 27.96 -21.71 -30.08
C SER A 499 27.46 -20.96 -31.32
N GLY A 500 26.92 -19.74 -31.15
CA GLY A 500 26.50 -18.87 -32.24
C GLY A 500 27.67 -18.42 -33.13
N LYS A 501 28.79 -18.00 -32.52
CA LYS A 501 30.04 -17.68 -33.22
C LYS A 501 30.56 -18.89 -34.00
N GLN A 502 30.49 -20.09 -33.41
CA GLN A 502 30.95 -21.31 -34.06
C GLN A 502 30.08 -21.70 -35.26
N LEU A 503 28.75 -21.57 -35.17
CA LEU A 503 27.83 -21.77 -36.29
C LEU A 503 28.07 -20.75 -37.40
N GLN A 504 28.27 -19.47 -37.05
CA GLN A 504 28.56 -18.42 -38.03
C GLN A 504 29.90 -18.67 -38.75
N ALA A 505 30.92 -19.11 -38.01
CA ALA A 505 32.20 -19.49 -38.60
C ALA A 505 32.07 -20.68 -39.57
N GLN A 506 31.29 -21.71 -39.21
CA GLN A 506 31.01 -22.84 -40.10
C GLN A 506 30.26 -22.40 -41.37
N GLN A 507 29.27 -21.51 -41.26
CA GLN A 507 28.53 -21.00 -42.41
C GLN A 507 29.43 -20.17 -43.34
N LEU A 508 30.27 -19.30 -42.78
CA LEU A 508 31.24 -18.50 -43.56
C LEU A 508 32.25 -19.41 -44.25
N GLN A 509 32.73 -20.46 -43.60
CA GLN A 509 33.63 -21.43 -44.20
C GLN A 509 32.96 -22.15 -45.39
N ALA A 510 31.72 -22.60 -45.23
CA ALA A 510 30.97 -23.23 -46.31
C ALA A 510 30.76 -22.28 -47.51
N ASN A 511 30.37 -21.03 -47.26
CA ASN A 511 30.22 -20.02 -48.31
C ASN A 511 31.55 -19.71 -49.01
N THR A 512 32.65 -19.65 -48.25
CA THR A 512 33.99 -19.39 -48.80
C THR A 512 34.40 -20.53 -49.73
N SER A 513 34.21 -21.79 -49.32
CA SER A 513 34.50 -22.95 -50.17
C SER A 513 33.65 -22.96 -51.45
N GLN A 514 32.37 -22.59 -51.37
CA GLN A 514 31.50 -22.49 -52.54
C GLN A 514 31.96 -21.39 -53.51
N LEU A 515 32.37 -20.22 -53.00
CA LEU A 515 32.90 -19.13 -53.82
C LEU A 515 34.25 -19.51 -54.45
N GLU A 516 35.10 -20.24 -53.73
CA GLU A 516 36.36 -20.76 -54.27
C GLU A 516 36.12 -21.74 -55.42
N GLU A 517 35.13 -22.62 -55.30
CA GLU A 517 34.71 -23.54 -56.36
C GLU A 517 34.21 -22.78 -57.60
N GLN A 518 33.32 -21.81 -57.43
CA GLN A 518 32.84 -20.96 -58.52
C GLN A 518 33.97 -20.17 -59.18
N ALA A 519 34.92 -19.65 -58.40
CA ALA A 519 36.08 -18.95 -58.93
C ALA A 519 36.99 -19.88 -59.74
N GLN A 520 37.14 -21.15 -59.32
CA GLN A 520 37.86 -22.16 -60.11
C GLN A 520 37.13 -22.47 -61.41
N GLU A 521 35.81 -22.68 -61.37
CA GLU A 521 35.00 -22.95 -62.57
C GLU A 521 35.09 -21.79 -63.57
N LEU A 522 35.00 -20.53 -63.09
CA LEU A 522 35.17 -19.35 -63.94
C LEU A 522 36.57 -19.27 -64.55
N ARG A 523 37.63 -19.55 -63.78
CA ARG A 523 39.00 -19.61 -64.31
C ARG A 523 39.18 -20.70 -65.36
N GLU A 524 38.57 -21.87 -65.16
CA GLU A 524 38.58 -22.95 -66.14
C GLU A 524 37.83 -22.55 -67.42
N ARG A 525 36.67 -21.89 -67.28
CA ARG A 525 35.92 -21.34 -68.41
C ARG A 525 36.73 -20.29 -69.17
N GLU A 526 37.35 -19.34 -68.48
CA GLU A 526 38.25 -18.36 -69.09
C GLU A 526 39.41 -19.04 -69.83
N ARG A 527 40.05 -20.02 -69.20
CA ARG A 527 41.12 -20.81 -69.81
C ARG A 527 40.65 -21.50 -71.10
N LEU A 528 39.45 -22.09 -71.09
CA LEU A 528 38.87 -22.74 -72.27
C LEU A 528 38.56 -21.73 -73.37
N LEU A 529 38.00 -20.57 -73.03
CA LEU A 529 37.73 -19.49 -74.01
C LEU A 529 39.01 -18.97 -74.67
N VAL A 530 40.12 -18.90 -73.93
CA VAL A 530 41.43 -18.52 -74.47
C VAL A 530 42.02 -19.61 -75.37
N LEU A 531 41.90 -20.88 -74.97
CA LEU A 531 42.44 -22.02 -75.75
C LEU A 531 41.64 -22.31 -77.03
N PHE A 532 40.33 -21.98 -77.03
CA PHE A 532 39.44 -22.24 -78.15
C PHE A 532 38.62 -20.98 -78.52
N PRO A 533 39.25 -19.92 -79.06
CA PRO A 533 38.57 -18.67 -79.38
C PRO A 533 37.46 -18.84 -80.43
N ASP A 534 37.67 -19.76 -81.38
CA ASP A 534 36.79 -19.98 -82.54
C ASP A 534 35.44 -20.63 -82.15
N LEU A 535 35.35 -21.20 -80.94
CA LEU A 535 34.11 -21.80 -80.42
C LEU A 535 33.18 -20.77 -79.75
N HIS A 536 33.64 -19.53 -79.58
CA HIS A 536 32.86 -18.45 -78.98
C HIS A 536 32.86 -17.21 -79.87
N VAL A 537 32.03 -17.26 -80.93
CA VAL A 537 31.75 -16.11 -81.79
C VAL A 537 30.71 -15.24 -81.08
N PRO A 538 31.05 -14.03 -80.57
CA PRO A 538 30.06 -13.15 -79.97
C PRO A 538 28.98 -12.86 -80.99
N THR A 539 27.70 -12.92 -80.60
CA THR A 539 26.54 -12.71 -81.50
C THR A 539 26.66 -11.41 -82.32
N GLU A 540 27.39 -10.42 -81.79
CA GLU A 540 27.70 -9.12 -82.41
C GLU A 540 28.64 -9.19 -83.63
N THR A 541 29.30 -10.33 -83.89
CA THR A 541 30.18 -10.52 -85.06
C THR A 541 29.50 -11.18 -86.25
N GLN A 542 28.20 -11.47 -86.15
CA GLN A 542 27.39 -11.90 -87.30
C GLN A 542 27.01 -10.68 -88.15
N LEU A 543 27.94 -10.25 -89.01
CA LEU A 543 27.63 -9.29 -90.07
C LEU A 543 26.78 -10.02 -91.13
N GLU A 544 25.47 -9.77 -91.11
CA GLU A 544 24.57 -10.15 -92.21
C GLU A 544 25.02 -9.44 -93.49
N SER A 545 25.52 -10.19 -94.48
CA SER A 545 25.88 -9.63 -95.79
C SER A 545 24.60 -9.25 -96.55
N SER A 546 24.53 -7.99 -96.99
CA SER A 546 23.37 -7.45 -97.70
C SER A 546 23.32 -7.84 -99.18
N GLY A 547 24.30 -8.61 -99.68
CA GLY A 547 24.39 -9.06 -101.08
C GLY A 547 24.82 -7.97 -102.07
N ASN A 548 25.01 -6.72 -101.64
CA ASN A 548 25.59 -5.63 -102.41
C ASN A 548 27.01 -5.32 -101.89
N LEU A 549 28.02 -5.74 -102.64
CA LEU A 549 29.43 -5.63 -102.26
C LEU A 549 29.85 -4.19 -101.90
N THR A 550 29.29 -3.19 -102.61
CA THR A 550 29.69 -1.79 -102.41
C THR A 550 29.14 -1.24 -101.09
N GLU A 551 27.89 -1.57 -100.74
CA GLU A 551 27.29 -1.19 -99.46
C GLU A 551 27.93 -1.94 -98.28
N ASP A 552 28.23 -3.23 -98.46
CA ASP A 552 28.89 -4.02 -97.40
C ASP A 552 30.32 -3.51 -97.14
N MET A 553 31.06 -3.10 -98.19
CA MET A 553 32.36 -2.43 -98.03
C MET A 553 32.24 -1.07 -97.33
N GLU A 554 31.19 -0.29 -97.63
CA GLU A 554 30.96 0.99 -96.97
C GLU A 554 30.62 0.82 -95.49
N ARG A 555 29.75 -0.15 -95.14
CA ARG A 555 29.46 -0.51 -93.75
C ARG A 555 30.71 -1.02 -93.02
N GLN A 556 31.53 -1.85 -93.67
CA GLN A 556 32.78 -2.33 -93.11
C GLN A 556 33.78 -1.18 -92.88
N LEU A 557 33.86 -0.22 -93.80
CA LEU A 557 34.66 0.99 -93.64
C LEU A 557 34.17 1.84 -92.47
N GLN A 558 32.85 2.04 -92.33
CA GLN A 558 32.27 2.76 -91.20
C GLN A 558 32.55 2.06 -89.87
N ALA A 559 32.39 0.73 -89.82
CA ALA A 559 32.72 -0.08 -88.64
C ALA A 559 34.21 0.01 -88.29
N ASN A 560 35.09 -0.05 -89.29
CA ASN A 560 36.54 0.14 -89.09
C ASN A 560 36.86 1.55 -88.60
N THR A 561 36.21 2.59 -89.13
CA THR A 561 36.37 3.97 -88.65
C THR A 561 35.97 4.08 -87.18
N LEU A 562 34.80 3.55 -86.79
CA LEU A 562 34.38 3.52 -85.38
C LEU A 562 35.36 2.75 -84.49
N ARG A 563 35.85 1.60 -84.96
CA ARG A 563 36.83 0.80 -84.22
C ARG A 563 38.15 1.54 -84.03
N ILE A 564 38.61 2.26 -85.06
CA ILE A 564 39.79 3.13 -84.95
C ILE A 564 39.54 4.25 -83.93
N GLU A 565 38.37 4.90 -83.94
CA GLU A 565 38.03 5.95 -82.97
C GLU A 565 38.01 5.42 -81.53
N VAL A 566 37.43 4.23 -81.30
CA VAL A 566 37.42 3.57 -79.99
C VAL A 566 38.84 3.24 -79.55
N LEU A 567 39.65 2.63 -80.41
CA LEU A 567 41.06 2.31 -80.11
C LEU A 567 41.89 3.57 -79.85
N GLN A 568 41.63 4.67 -80.54
CA GLN A 568 42.28 5.95 -80.27
C GLN A 568 41.88 6.51 -78.91
N ARG A 569 40.59 6.41 -78.54
CA ARG A 569 40.08 6.85 -77.23
C ARG A 569 40.68 6.01 -76.09
N GLU A 570 40.73 4.69 -76.25
CA GLU A 570 41.37 3.78 -75.27
C GLU A 570 42.87 4.04 -75.16
N ASN A 571 43.58 4.22 -76.28
CA ASN A 571 45.00 4.59 -76.25
C ASN A 571 45.24 5.92 -75.53
N ALA A 572 44.38 6.92 -75.74
CA ALA A 572 44.48 8.19 -75.02
C ALA A 572 44.23 8.01 -73.51
N GLN A 573 43.27 7.17 -73.13
CA GLN A 573 43.02 6.83 -71.72
C GLN A 573 44.20 6.10 -71.08
N LEU A 574 44.78 5.11 -71.78
CA LEU A 574 45.96 4.38 -71.34
C LEU A 574 47.17 5.31 -71.20
N GLN A 575 47.39 6.21 -72.15
CA GLN A 575 48.43 7.23 -72.05
C GLN A 575 48.22 8.14 -70.83
N ALA A 576 46.98 8.55 -70.54
CA ALA A 576 46.65 9.36 -69.37
C ALA A 576 46.87 8.59 -68.06
N LEU A 577 46.49 7.32 -67.99
CA LEU A 577 46.75 6.46 -66.83
C LEU A 577 48.25 6.22 -66.63
N LEU A 578 48.99 5.97 -67.70
CA LEU A 578 50.43 5.77 -67.67
C LEU A 578 51.16 7.05 -67.24
N ALA A 579 50.67 8.23 -67.63
CA ALA A 579 51.15 9.51 -67.12
C ALA A 579 50.87 9.68 -65.61
N LYS A 580 49.68 9.29 -65.13
CA LYS A 580 49.35 9.30 -63.69
C LYS A 580 50.22 8.34 -62.89
N VAL A 581 50.49 7.14 -63.40
CA VAL A 581 51.39 6.16 -62.76
C VAL A 581 52.83 6.68 -62.72
N LYS A 582 53.32 7.29 -63.81
CA LYS A 582 54.65 7.94 -63.83
C LYS A 582 54.75 9.08 -62.81
N ALA A 583 53.74 9.95 -62.73
CA ALA A 583 53.71 11.02 -61.75
C ALA A 583 53.66 10.49 -60.30
N ALA A 584 52.91 9.41 -60.04
CA ALA A 584 52.87 8.76 -58.73
C ALA A 584 54.19 8.07 -58.35
N ALA A 585 54.93 7.54 -59.34
CA ALA A 585 56.26 6.98 -59.16
C ALA A 585 57.33 8.05 -58.87
N GLU A 586 57.29 9.20 -59.56
CA GLU A 586 58.17 10.35 -59.32
C GLU A 586 57.92 11.01 -57.94
N GLN A 587 56.69 10.94 -57.44
CA GLN A 587 56.31 11.40 -56.10
C GLN A 587 56.61 10.38 -54.98
N GLY A 588 57.16 9.20 -55.29
CA GLY A 588 57.57 8.19 -54.31
C GLY A 588 56.42 7.47 -53.58
N VAL A 589 55.19 7.52 -54.12
CA VAL A 589 53.99 6.90 -53.53
C VAL A 589 53.85 5.42 -53.93
N LEU A 590 54.52 5.01 -55.00
CA LEU A 590 54.61 3.61 -55.44
C LEU A 590 56.01 3.07 -55.07
N LYS A 591 56.06 2.14 -54.11
CA LYS A 591 57.27 1.35 -53.81
C LYS A 591 57.34 0.11 -54.70
#